data_AF-A0A661ZKI1-F1
#
_entry.id   AF-A0A661ZKI1-F1
#
_cell.length_a   1.000
_cell.length_b   1.000
_cell.length_c   1.000
_cell.angle_alpha   90.00
_cell.angle_beta   90.00
_cell.angle_gamma   90.00
#
_symmetry.space_group_name_H-M   'P 1'
#
loop_
_entity.id
_entity.type
_entity.pdbx_description
1 polymer ?
#
loop_
_entity_poly.entity_id
_entity_poly.type
_entity_poly.pdbx_seq_one_letter_code
_entity_poly.pdbx_strand_id
1 'polypeptide(L)'
;MQKIAENKVTDQAKSDIWFEDLIATIHSHKLIYDTEGFGDKNFNKYYDTMIKGGGNDLLILSQDTVKSVIIKKMIVEYIKELNDKQIKYKKLAIDYNNSGLLTWFVIEDNDFDTEAKIYLTSAKINTNFYELGFSISNSIMEESDNLRIPEHYQILK
;
A
#
# COMPACT_ATOMS: atom_id res chain seq x y z
N MET A 1 -49.23 8.75 0.23
CA MET A 1 -48.77 8.19 -1.06
C MET A 1 -47.90 9.16 -1.87
N GLN A 2 -48.04 10.48 -1.72
CA GLN A 2 -47.27 11.49 -2.47
C GLN A 2 -45.75 11.54 -2.13
N LYS A 3 -45.36 11.34 -0.86
CA LYS A 3 -43.95 11.27 -0.42
C LYS A 3 -43.13 10.09 -0.98
N ILE A 4 -43.77 9.00 -1.40
CA ILE A 4 -43.07 7.81 -1.92
C ILE A 4 -42.71 8.00 -3.41
N ALA A 5 -43.51 8.77 -4.14
CA ALA A 5 -43.26 9.08 -5.55
C ALA A 5 -42.10 10.10 -5.71
N GLU A 6 -42.03 11.12 -4.86
CA GLU A 6 -40.95 12.13 -4.91
C GLU A 6 -39.56 11.54 -4.58
N ASN A 7 -39.47 10.58 -3.65
CA ASN A 7 -38.20 9.89 -3.34
C ASN A 7 -37.75 8.93 -4.45
N LYS A 8 -38.69 8.26 -5.14
CA LYS A 8 -38.35 7.37 -6.27
C LYS A 8 -37.82 8.15 -7.47
N VAL A 9 -38.36 9.34 -7.75
CA VAL A 9 -37.92 10.18 -8.87
C VAL A 9 -36.51 10.73 -8.62
N THR A 10 -36.15 11.09 -7.39
CA THR A 10 -34.80 11.54 -7.05
C THR A 10 -33.78 10.40 -7.04
N ASP A 11 -34.17 9.19 -6.64
CA ASP A 11 -33.27 8.02 -6.69
C ASP A 11 -33.04 7.50 -8.12
N GLN A 12 -34.07 7.55 -8.97
CA GLN A 12 -33.94 7.23 -10.40
C GLN A 12 -33.01 8.23 -11.10
N ALA A 13 -33.19 9.53 -10.86
CA ALA A 13 -32.33 10.56 -11.43
C ALA A 13 -30.87 10.44 -10.99
N LYS A 14 -30.60 10.04 -9.74
CA LYS A 14 -29.24 9.75 -9.26
C LYS A 14 -28.63 8.53 -9.94
N SER A 15 -29.43 7.48 -10.14
CA SER A 15 -29.00 6.26 -10.85
C SER A 15 -28.65 6.57 -12.31
N ASP A 16 -29.45 7.40 -12.98
CA ASP A 16 -29.22 7.79 -14.37
C ASP A 16 -27.94 8.63 -14.49
N ILE A 17 -27.74 9.61 -13.60
CA ILE A 17 -26.50 10.41 -13.55
C ILE A 17 -25.28 9.51 -13.31
N TRP A 18 -25.35 8.60 -12.32
CA TRP A 18 -24.27 7.66 -12.04
C TRP A 18 -23.94 6.78 -13.26
N PHE A 19 -24.95 6.31 -13.98
CA PHE A 19 -24.76 5.46 -15.14
C PHE A 19 -24.15 6.25 -16.31
N GLU A 20 -24.63 7.45 -16.59
CA GLU A 20 -24.05 8.32 -17.61
C GLU A 20 -22.58 8.67 -17.29
N ASP A 21 -22.26 8.96 -16.03
CA ASP A 21 -20.89 9.20 -15.58
C ASP A 21 -19.98 7.98 -15.81
N LEU A 22 -20.51 6.77 -15.55
CA LEU A 22 -19.79 5.53 -15.83
C LEU A 22 -19.49 5.37 -17.32
N ILE A 23 -20.49 5.59 -18.20
CA ILE A 23 -20.31 5.48 -19.65
C ILE A 23 -19.32 6.53 -20.17
N ALA A 24 -19.43 7.77 -19.70
CA ALA A 24 -18.49 8.85 -20.04
C ALA A 24 -17.05 8.50 -19.63
N THR A 25 -16.89 7.89 -18.45
CA THR A 25 -15.59 7.42 -17.95
C THR A 25 -15.03 6.30 -18.83
N ILE A 26 -15.85 5.32 -19.22
CA ILE A 26 -15.44 4.22 -20.11
C ILE A 26 -14.98 4.76 -21.46
N HIS A 27 -15.71 5.72 -22.05
CA HIS A 27 -15.29 6.35 -23.31
C HIS A 27 -13.95 7.08 -23.19
N SER A 28 -13.73 7.77 -22.06
CA SER A 28 -12.46 8.45 -21.77
C SER A 28 -11.31 7.45 -21.66
N HIS A 29 -11.54 6.33 -20.96
CA HIS A 29 -10.57 5.26 -20.83
C HIS A 29 -10.23 4.56 -22.15
N LYS A 30 -11.23 4.37 -23.02
CA LYS A 30 -11.00 3.86 -24.38
C LYS A 30 -10.05 4.78 -25.15
N LEU A 31 -10.28 6.10 -25.11
CA LEU A 31 -9.40 7.06 -25.78
C LEU A 31 -7.96 6.95 -25.28
N ILE A 32 -7.77 6.85 -23.96
CA ILE A 32 -6.45 6.69 -23.33
C ILE A 32 -5.79 5.38 -23.77
N TYR A 33 -6.54 4.27 -23.81
CA TYR A 33 -6.04 2.97 -24.26
C TYR A 33 -5.58 2.99 -25.72
N ASP A 34 -6.38 3.61 -26.60
CA ASP A 34 -6.10 3.72 -28.04
C ASP A 34 -4.88 4.65 -28.30
N THR A 35 -4.64 5.62 -27.43
CA THR A 35 -3.45 6.49 -27.49
C THR A 35 -2.32 5.95 -26.62
N GLU A 36 -1.45 5.10 -27.18
CA GLU A 36 -0.31 4.44 -26.52
C GLU A 36 0.67 5.35 -25.73
N GLY A 37 0.48 6.68 -25.73
CA GLY A 37 1.30 7.67 -25.03
C GLY A 37 0.68 8.32 -23.78
N PHE A 38 -0.60 8.09 -23.47
CA PHE A 38 -1.26 8.75 -22.32
C PHE A 38 -1.54 7.82 -21.13
N GLY A 39 -1.69 6.51 -21.35
CA GLY A 39 -1.85 5.53 -20.28
C GLY A 39 -0.50 5.09 -19.72
N ASP A 40 -0.37 5.01 -18.39
CA ASP A 40 0.73 4.25 -17.78
C ASP A 40 0.63 2.77 -18.20
N LYS A 41 1.75 2.05 -18.30
CA LYS A 41 1.78 0.61 -18.64
C LYS A 41 0.86 -0.22 -17.74
N ASN A 42 0.67 0.22 -16.49
CA ASN A 42 -0.24 -0.41 -15.55
C ASN A 42 -1.73 -0.27 -15.94
N PHE A 43 -2.11 0.83 -16.60
CA PHE A 43 -3.47 1.09 -17.07
C PHE A 43 -3.88 0.10 -18.17
N ASN A 44 -3.04 -0.04 -19.20
CA ASN A 44 -3.32 -0.97 -20.30
C ASN A 44 -3.31 -2.43 -19.82
N LYS A 45 -2.35 -2.80 -18.97
CA LYS A 45 -2.29 -4.13 -18.34
C LYS A 45 -3.57 -4.44 -17.55
N TYR A 46 -4.11 -3.47 -16.82
CA TYR A 46 -5.35 -3.65 -16.08
C TYR A 46 -6.54 -3.94 -16.98
N TYR A 47 -6.73 -3.17 -18.06
CA TYR A 47 -7.79 -3.42 -19.03
C TYR A 47 -7.63 -4.74 -19.78
N ASP A 48 -6.39 -5.08 -20.17
CA ASP A 48 -6.10 -6.36 -20.81
C ASP A 48 -6.42 -7.53 -19.87
N THR A 49 -6.05 -7.46 -18.60
CA THR A 49 -6.38 -8.49 -17.61
C THR A 49 -7.88 -8.55 -17.31
N MET A 50 -8.59 -7.41 -17.24
CA MET A 50 -10.04 -7.37 -17.02
C MET A 50 -10.85 -7.96 -18.19
N ILE A 51 -10.44 -7.69 -19.43
CA ILE A 51 -11.21 -8.05 -20.63
C ILE A 51 -10.78 -9.42 -21.17
N LYS A 52 -9.47 -9.71 -21.17
CA LYS A 52 -8.88 -10.91 -21.80
C LYS A 52 -8.45 -11.96 -20.78
N GLY A 53 -8.22 -11.56 -19.53
CA GLY A 53 -7.79 -12.46 -18.46
C GLY A 53 -8.92 -13.32 -17.91
N GLY A 54 -8.56 -14.45 -17.31
CA GLY A 54 -9.51 -15.24 -16.53
C GLY A 54 -9.77 -14.63 -15.16
N GLY A 55 -10.78 -15.14 -14.44
CA GLY A 55 -11.07 -14.67 -13.07
C GLY A 55 -9.87 -14.74 -12.12
N ASN A 56 -8.95 -15.69 -12.33
CA ASN A 56 -7.72 -15.81 -11.55
C ASN A 56 -6.71 -14.69 -11.81
N ASP A 57 -6.55 -14.24 -13.06
CA ASP A 57 -5.59 -13.18 -13.40
C ASP A 57 -6.03 -11.84 -12.81
N LEU A 58 -7.35 -11.60 -12.81
CA LEU A 58 -7.95 -10.43 -12.17
C LEU A 58 -7.74 -10.45 -10.65
N LEU A 59 -7.91 -11.61 -10.01
CA LEU A 59 -7.66 -11.76 -8.57
C LEU A 59 -6.19 -11.48 -8.23
N ILE A 60 -5.24 -12.01 -9.01
CA ILE A 60 -3.80 -11.77 -8.80
C ILE A 60 -3.48 -10.28 -8.97
N LEU A 61 -3.98 -9.64 -10.03
CA LEU A 61 -3.75 -8.22 -10.27
C LEU A 61 -4.35 -7.34 -9.16
N SER A 62 -5.53 -7.70 -8.67
CA SER A 62 -6.17 -7.03 -7.55
C SER A 62 -5.34 -7.18 -6.27
N GLN A 63 -4.86 -8.38 -5.97
CA GLN A 63 -3.99 -8.65 -4.82
C GLN A 63 -2.69 -7.83 -4.89
N ASP A 64 -2.02 -7.79 -6.04
CA ASP A 64 -0.79 -7.00 -6.20
C ASP A 64 -1.02 -5.50 -6.05
N THR A 65 -2.15 -5.00 -6.57
CA THR A 65 -2.54 -3.59 -6.44
C THR A 65 -2.81 -3.24 -4.98
N VAL A 66 -3.64 -4.05 -4.30
CA VAL A 66 -3.96 -3.88 -2.88
C VAL A 66 -2.68 -3.93 -2.04
N LYS A 67 -1.80 -4.91 -2.31
CA LYS A 67 -0.49 -5.03 -1.65
C LYS A 67 0.33 -3.76 -1.82
N SER A 68 0.49 -3.26 -3.04
CA SER A 68 1.31 -2.07 -3.30
C SER A 68 0.79 -0.85 -2.54
N VAL A 69 -0.54 -0.65 -2.53
CA VAL A 69 -1.17 0.46 -1.82
C VAL A 69 -0.97 0.34 -0.31
N ILE A 70 -1.21 -0.85 0.25
CA ILE A 70 -1.08 -1.09 1.70
C ILE A 70 0.38 -0.94 2.15
N ILE A 71 1.34 -1.55 1.45
CA ILE A 71 2.76 -1.45 1.81
C ILE A 71 3.24 0.00 1.76
N LYS A 72 2.88 0.78 0.74
CA LYS A 72 3.23 2.21 0.66
C LYS A 72 2.67 2.98 1.85
N LYS A 73 1.39 2.76 2.19
CA LYS A 73 0.76 3.40 3.35
C LYS A 73 1.46 3.00 4.65
N MET A 74 1.75 1.72 4.82
CA MET A 74 2.43 1.18 6.01
C MET A 74 3.84 1.74 6.18
N ILE A 75 4.62 1.85 5.10
CA ILE A 75 5.95 2.50 5.13
C ILE A 75 5.82 3.95 5.60
N VAL A 76 4.92 4.73 5.00
CA VAL A 76 4.74 6.15 5.36
C VAL A 76 4.35 6.31 6.83
N GLU A 77 3.37 5.53 7.30
CA GLU A 77 2.94 5.58 8.70
C GLU A 77 4.04 5.14 9.66
N TYR A 78 4.80 4.11 9.30
CA TYR A 78 5.91 3.61 10.11
C TYR A 78 7.04 4.63 10.22
N ILE A 79 7.51 5.18 9.11
CA ILE A 79 8.56 6.20 9.10
C ILE A 79 8.12 7.44 9.88
N LYS A 80 6.85 7.85 9.75
CA LYS A 80 6.30 8.94 10.54
C LYS A 80 6.38 8.64 12.04
N GLU A 81 5.95 7.44 12.48
CA GLU A 81 6.01 7.05 13.89
C GLU A 81 7.45 6.97 14.41
N LEU A 82 8.41 6.47 13.61
CA LEU A 82 9.83 6.46 13.97
C LEU A 82 10.34 7.89 14.26
N ASN A 83 9.97 8.83 13.39
CA ASN A 83 10.36 10.23 13.52
C ASN A 83 9.68 10.91 14.71
N ASP A 84 8.38 10.68 14.91
CA ASP A 84 7.60 11.24 16.03
C ASP A 84 8.18 10.79 17.38
N LYS A 85 8.68 9.55 17.47
CA LYS A 85 9.36 9.01 18.65
C LYS A 85 10.85 9.35 18.75
N GLN A 86 11.38 10.07 17.76
CA GLN A 86 12.79 10.48 17.68
C GLN A 86 13.74 9.28 17.82
N ILE A 87 13.40 8.16 17.20
CA ILE A 87 14.21 6.94 17.22
C ILE A 87 15.50 7.22 16.44
N LYS A 88 16.65 7.00 17.09
CA LYS A 88 17.96 7.19 16.50
C LYS A 88 18.48 5.85 15.99
N TYR A 89 18.91 5.82 14.74
CA TYR A 89 19.54 4.65 14.14
C TYR A 89 20.73 5.10 13.30
N LYS A 90 21.75 4.26 13.18
CA LYS A 90 22.89 4.48 12.27
C LYS A 90 22.50 4.19 10.83
N LYS A 91 21.72 3.12 10.63
CA LYS A 91 21.24 2.69 9.32
C LYS A 91 19.83 2.11 9.45
N LEU A 92 19.01 2.40 8.45
CA LEU A 92 17.71 1.77 8.25
C LEU A 92 17.65 1.28 6.80
N ALA A 93 17.34 0.01 6.63
CA ALA A 93 17.00 -0.54 5.33
C ALA A 93 15.65 -1.25 5.40
N ILE A 94 14.95 -1.30 4.28
CA ILE A 94 13.64 -1.92 4.18
C ILE A 94 13.57 -2.90 3.01
N ASP A 95 12.80 -3.96 3.18
CA ASP A 95 12.31 -4.82 2.11
C ASP A 95 10.82 -5.10 2.37
N TYR A 96 10.09 -5.61 1.39
CA TYR A 96 8.69 -5.99 1.57
C TYR A 96 8.35 -7.25 0.81
N ASN A 97 7.43 -8.02 1.36
CA ASN A 97 6.94 -9.27 0.77
C ASN A 97 5.41 -9.26 0.70
N ASN A 98 4.82 -10.43 0.43
CA ASN A 98 3.37 -10.58 0.29
C ASN A 98 2.58 -10.37 1.58
N SER A 99 3.25 -10.39 2.73
CA SER A 99 2.63 -10.34 4.06
C SER A 99 3.08 -9.15 4.90
N GLY A 100 3.95 -8.27 4.39
CA GLY A 100 4.49 -7.23 5.24
C GLY A 100 5.73 -6.49 4.78
N LEU A 101 6.20 -5.64 5.68
CA LEU A 101 7.45 -4.90 5.60
C LEU A 101 8.48 -5.59 6.49
N LEU A 102 9.67 -5.77 5.95
CA LEU A 102 10.86 -6.18 6.67
C LEU A 102 11.73 -4.96 6.88
N THR A 103 12.20 -4.74 8.09
CA THR A 103 13.08 -3.62 8.41
C THR A 103 14.39 -4.17 8.97
N TRP A 104 15.48 -3.47 8.65
CA TRP A 104 16.81 -3.76 9.14
C TRP A 104 17.37 -2.50 9.76
N PHE A 105 17.52 -2.52 11.08
CA PHE A 105 18.09 -1.44 11.86
C PHE A 105 19.53 -1.78 12.26
N VAL A 106 20.40 -0.79 12.17
CA VAL A 106 21.69 -0.78 12.87
C VAL A 106 21.65 0.33 13.89
N ILE A 107 21.82 0.00 15.16
CA ILE A 107 21.76 0.92 16.31
C ILE A 107 23.09 0.95 17.07
N GLU A 108 23.22 1.85 18.04
CA GLU A 108 24.40 1.88 18.92
C GLU A 108 24.40 0.66 19.86
N ASP A 109 25.59 0.17 20.21
CA ASP A 109 25.75 -0.98 21.11
C ASP A 109 25.10 -0.69 22.47
N ASN A 110 24.33 -1.65 23.00
CA ASN A 110 23.61 -1.57 24.26
C ASN A 110 22.52 -0.45 24.33
N ASP A 111 22.05 0.07 23.20
CA ASP A 111 20.94 1.04 23.16
C ASP A 111 19.56 0.36 23.25
N PHE A 112 19.29 -0.21 24.44
CA PHE A 112 18.03 -0.91 24.72
C PHE A 112 16.80 0.01 24.65
N ASP A 113 16.96 1.32 24.85
CA ASP A 113 15.85 2.28 24.76
C ASP A 113 15.40 2.45 23.29
N THR A 114 16.34 2.61 22.37
CA THR A 114 16.06 2.63 20.93
C THR A 114 15.43 1.31 20.48
N GLU A 115 15.98 0.16 20.90
CA GLU A 115 15.42 -1.15 20.57
C GLU A 115 13.96 -1.28 21.04
N ALA A 116 13.67 -0.94 22.30
CA ALA A 116 12.33 -0.97 22.85
C ALA A 116 11.37 -0.04 22.08
N LYS A 117 11.83 1.16 21.72
CA LYS A 117 11.04 2.10 20.91
C LYS A 117 10.72 1.54 19.52
N ILE A 118 11.67 0.87 18.86
CA ILE A 118 11.44 0.21 17.56
C ILE A 118 10.36 -0.87 17.68
N TYR A 119 10.43 -1.74 18.69
CA TYR A 119 9.40 -2.75 18.91
C TYR A 119 8.03 -2.14 19.19
N LEU A 120 7.94 -1.11 20.05
CA LEU A 120 6.68 -0.45 20.36
C LEU A 120 6.07 0.26 19.15
N THR A 121 6.91 0.91 18.33
CA THR A 121 6.47 1.51 17.06
C THR A 121 5.91 0.46 16.13
N SER A 122 6.59 -0.68 16.01
CA SER A 122 6.15 -1.78 15.15
C SER A 122 4.86 -2.42 15.63
N ALA A 123 4.70 -2.62 16.94
CA ALA A 123 3.45 -3.12 17.52
C ALA A 123 2.26 -2.18 17.25
N LYS A 124 2.48 -0.86 17.40
CA LYS A 124 1.46 0.15 17.10
C LYS A 124 1.04 0.09 15.64
N ILE A 125 1.99 0.09 14.70
CA ILE A 125 1.66 0.05 13.28
C ILE A 125 1.02 -1.29 12.91
N ASN A 126 1.53 -2.42 13.40
CA ASN A 126 0.93 -3.74 13.17
C ASN A 126 -0.53 -3.80 13.59
N THR A 127 -0.92 -3.10 14.66
CA THR A 127 -2.33 -3.02 15.10
C THR A 127 -3.23 -2.40 14.02
N ASN A 128 -2.73 -1.40 13.28
CA ASN A 128 -3.49 -0.74 12.21
C ASN A 128 -3.64 -1.60 10.95
N PHE A 129 -2.72 -2.54 10.72
CA PHE A 129 -2.65 -3.34 9.48
C PHE A 129 -2.97 -4.83 9.69
N TYR A 130 -3.20 -5.26 10.92
CA TYR A 130 -3.46 -6.65 11.29
C TYR A 130 -4.68 -7.24 10.56
N GLU A 131 -5.80 -6.52 10.52
CA GLU A 131 -7.02 -6.99 9.84
C GLU A 131 -6.85 -7.13 8.32
N LEU A 132 -5.85 -6.43 7.75
CA LEU A 132 -5.50 -6.53 6.34
C LEU A 132 -4.51 -7.67 6.05
N GLY A 133 -4.02 -8.36 7.08
CA GLY A 133 -3.04 -9.44 6.96
C GLY A 133 -1.60 -8.97 6.74
N PHE A 134 -1.30 -7.70 7.03
CA PHE A 134 0.04 -7.12 6.86
C PHE A 134 0.69 -6.81 8.21
N SER A 135 2.00 -7.04 8.30
CA SER A 135 2.77 -6.69 9.50
C SER A 135 4.18 -6.18 9.16
N ILE A 136 4.83 -5.62 10.17
CA ILE A 136 6.23 -5.19 10.18
C ILE A 136 7.01 -6.18 11.02
N SER A 137 8.10 -6.70 10.45
CA SER A 137 9.09 -7.52 11.14
C SER A 137 10.44 -6.80 11.16
N ASN A 138 11.04 -6.68 12.35
CA ASN A 138 12.30 -5.99 12.52
C ASN A 138 13.45 -6.98 12.70
N SER A 139 14.55 -6.72 12.01
CA SER A 139 15.89 -7.19 12.37
C SER A 139 16.64 -6.00 12.96
N ILE A 140 17.05 -6.09 14.21
CA ILE A 140 17.77 -5.02 14.91
C ILE A 140 19.16 -5.58 15.23
N MET A 141 20.18 -4.90 14.73
CA MET A 141 21.58 -5.26 14.91
C MET A 141 22.30 -4.14 15.64
N GLU A 142 23.28 -4.51 16.46
CA GLU A 142 24.19 -3.56 17.07
C GLU A 142 25.32 -3.19 16.09
N GLU A 143 25.95 -2.04 16.31
CA GLU A 143 27.06 -1.58 15.45
C GLU A 143 28.24 -2.56 15.50
N SER A 144 28.51 -3.13 16.68
CA SER A 144 29.56 -4.10 16.92
C SER A 144 29.33 -5.47 16.28
N ASP A 145 28.08 -5.83 15.94
CA ASP A 145 27.78 -7.09 15.22
C ASP A 145 28.45 -7.12 13.85
N ASN A 146 28.73 -5.95 13.27
CA ASN A 146 29.40 -5.78 11.98
C ASN A 146 28.78 -6.63 10.85
N LEU A 147 27.46 -6.84 10.92
CA LEU A 147 26.71 -7.60 9.94
C LEU A 147 26.38 -6.72 8.73
N ARG A 148 26.59 -7.28 7.53
CA ARG A 148 26.22 -6.62 6.29
C ARG A 148 24.70 -6.68 6.10
N ILE A 149 24.10 -5.56 5.71
CA ILE A 149 22.70 -5.49 5.29
C ILE A 149 22.51 -6.43 4.09
N PRO A 150 21.54 -7.38 4.12
CA PRO A 150 21.30 -8.30 3.01
C PRO A 150 20.93 -7.56 1.72
N GLU A 151 21.32 -8.11 0.57
CA GLU A 151 21.29 -7.38 -0.71
C GLU A 151 19.89 -7.04 -1.24
N HIS A 152 18.86 -7.76 -0.77
CA HIS A 152 17.47 -7.50 -1.14
C HIS A 152 16.85 -6.31 -0.41
N TYR A 153 17.49 -5.81 0.66
CA TYR A 153 17.03 -4.62 1.36
C TYR A 153 17.47 -3.34 0.64
N GLN A 154 16.57 -2.36 0.64
CA GLN A 154 16.82 -1.01 0.15
C GLN A 154 17.16 -0.08 1.33
N ILE A 155 18.36 0.49 1.31
CA ILE A 155 18.79 1.46 2.33
C ILE A 155 17.99 2.75 2.16
N LEU A 156 17.30 3.17 3.23
CA LEU A 156 16.65 4.47 3.30
C LEU A 156 17.70 5.51 3.71
N LYS A 157 17.77 6.60 2.94
CA LYS A 157 18.67 7.74 3.18
C LYS A 157 17.91 8.92 3.71
#